data_AF-A0ABD0V7Z2-F1
#
_entry.id   AF-A0ABD0V7Z2-F1
#
_cell.length_a   1.000
_cell.length_b   1.000
_cell.length_c   1.000
_cell.angle_alpha   90.00
_cell.angle_beta   90.00
_cell.angle_gamma   90.00
#
_symmetry.space_group_name_H-M   'P 1'
#
loop_
_entity.id
_entity.type
_entity.pdbx_description
1 polymer ?
#
loop_
_entity_poly.entity_id
_entity_poly.type
_entity_poly.pdbx_seq_one_letter_code
_entity_poly.pdbx_strand_id
1 'polypeptide(L)'
;MAFTHSLVLCAFIYLTRFGFSGSSPTRRTRGNSMVTRFSFLLILALFFLVRSPAAAVLDPVDFVALQSIRKSLSDLPGSDFFSQWDFTGDPCSFQGVFCAGDQVVALALGDPRAGTPGLTGRLDPAIGRLSALSELSLVPGRVIGQIPDSISLCSSLRFLALSGNFLSGPIPPSFASLRHLRTIDFSFNILSGEIPPSISSLPALSNLVLCHNHLSGKIPSFPSSSPLLRLDVKHNNLSGELPALPISIRYLAVSSNGLSGRIDGVIPLLTDLAYLDLSMNIFTGPIPATIFSLPLSSLRLQRNKFAGAVVPPTDVKIPEVDLSYNRLSGAVSPLLAAVGRLYLNNNRFTGELPARFAERLEAAGMEVLYLQHNFLSGMQMSPAAEIPMTTSLCLQYNCMVPPVDAPCPLKAGMQKTRPVNQCPEWRV
;
A
#
# COMPACT_ATOMS: atom_id res chain seq x y z
N MET A 1 -30.17 1.72 6.31
CA MET A 1 -29.53 1.76 4.98
C MET A 1 -28.42 2.81 4.87
N ALA A 2 -27.65 3.06 5.94
CA ALA A 2 -26.53 4.03 5.94
C ALA A 2 -25.13 3.37 5.89
N PHE A 3 -25.07 2.04 5.88
CA PHE A 3 -23.80 1.28 5.92
C PHE A 3 -23.10 1.13 4.57
N THR A 4 -23.75 1.49 3.46
CA THR A 4 -23.20 1.33 2.10
C THR A 4 -22.54 2.59 1.54
N HIS A 5 -22.72 3.76 2.17
CA HIS A 5 -22.12 5.02 1.66
C HIS A 5 -20.66 5.27 2.14
N SER A 6 -20.25 4.86 3.36
CA SER A 6 -18.84 4.98 3.81
C SER A 6 -17.86 4.14 2.98
N LEU A 7 -18.30 3.02 2.40
CA LEU A 7 -17.47 2.18 1.54
C LEU A 7 -17.20 2.84 0.18
N VAL A 8 -18.09 3.72 -0.31
CA VAL A 8 -17.96 4.35 -1.63
C VAL A 8 -16.93 5.48 -1.62
N LEU A 9 -16.80 6.25 -0.53
CA LEU A 9 -15.69 7.20 -0.38
C LEU A 9 -14.34 6.48 -0.21
N CYS A 10 -14.31 5.37 0.53
CA CYS A 10 -13.15 4.49 0.65
C CYS A 10 -12.69 3.95 -0.72
N ALA A 11 -13.65 3.57 -1.58
CA ALA A 11 -13.38 3.08 -2.92
C ALA A 11 -12.91 4.19 -3.89
N PHE A 12 -13.39 5.43 -3.78
CA PHE A 12 -12.97 6.51 -4.69
C PHE A 12 -11.51 6.97 -4.45
N ILE A 13 -11.03 6.90 -3.20
CA ILE A 13 -9.63 7.18 -2.86
C ILE A 13 -8.73 5.98 -3.20
N TYR A 14 -9.22 4.74 -3.11
CA TYR A 14 -8.46 3.53 -3.49
C TYR A 14 -8.46 3.21 -5.01
N LEU A 15 -9.52 3.55 -5.76
CA LEU A 15 -9.69 3.15 -7.16
C LEU A 15 -9.13 4.15 -8.18
N THR A 16 -8.77 5.37 -7.78
CA THR A 16 -8.17 6.35 -8.70
C THR A 16 -6.70 6.06 -9.05
N ARG A 17 -6.18 4.88 -8.68
CA ARG A 17 -4.83 4.41 -9.07
C ARG A 17 -4.75 3.06 -9.78
N PHE A 18 -5.87 2.41 -10.11
CA PHE A 18 -5.87 1.21 -10.95
C PHE A 18 -6.87 1.36 -12.10
N GLY A 19 -6.35 1.68 -13.29
CA GLY A 19 -7.13 1.69 -14.51
C GLY A 19 -7.53 0.28 -14.91
N PHE A 20 -8.84 0.04 -15.00
CA PHE A 20 -9.40 -1.05 -15.79
C PHE A 20 -10.52 -0.51 -16.67
N SER A 21 -10.33 -0.67 -17.97
CA SER A 21 -11.24 -0.40 -19.07
C SER A 21 -12.15 -1.62 -19.32
N GLY A 22 -13.41 -1.38 -19.68
CA GLY A 22 -14.35 -2.40 -20.19
C GLY A 22 -15.73 -2.28 -19.54
N SER A 23 -16.68 -1.55 -20.15
CA SER A 23 -17.64 -1.99 -21.17
C SER A 23 -18.95 -2.54 -20.58
N SER A 24 -20.05 -1.85 -20.93
CA SER A 24 -21.45 -2.20 -20.67
C SER A 24 -21.86 -3.52 -21.35
N PRO A 25 -22.99 -4.14 -20.92
CA PRO A 25 -24.17 -4.05 -21.78
C PRO A 25 -25.54 -3.99 -21.08
N THR A 26 -26.49 -3.42 -21.82
CA THR A 26 -27.95 -3.39 -21.65
C THR A 26 -28.65 -4.72 -21.97
N ARG A 27 -29.77 -5.08 -21.30
CA ARG A 27 -31.18 -5.16 -21.80
C ARG A 27 -32.09 -6.20 -21.09
N ARG A 28 -33.28 -5.71 -20.66
CA ARG A 28 -34.68 -6.20 -20.76
C ARG A 28 -35.09 -7.67 -20.49
N THR A 29 -36.20 -7.83 -19.73
CA THR A 29 -37.52 -8.41 -20.10
C THR A 29 -38.55 -8.21 -18.95
N ARG A 30 -39.73 -7.58 -19.18
CA ARG A 30 -41.14 -8.12 -19.26
C ARG A 30 -41.60 -8.94 -18.04
N GLY A 31 -42.78 -8.82 -17.41
CA GLY A 31 -44.01 -8.02 -17.57
C GLY A 31 -45.21 -8.70 -16.83
N ASN A 32 -46.24 -7.90 -16.44
CA ASN A 32 -47.64 -8.25 -16.04
C ASN A 32 -47.88 -8.88 -14.64
N SER A 33 -49.00 -8.73 -13.90
CA SER A 33 -50.20 -7.85 -13.84
C SER A 33 -51.19 -8.43 -12.78
N MET A 34 -52.16 -7.63 -12.30
CA MET A 34 -53.33 -7.89 -11.41
C MET A 34 -53.08 -7.81 -9.90
N VAL A 35 -53.60 -6.85 -9.12
CA VAL A 35 -54.98 -6.35 -8.85
C VAL A 35 -55.85 -7.33 -8.06
N THR A 36 -56.00 -7.06 -6.76
CA THR A 36 -57.31 -7.14 -6.06
C THR A 36 -57.29 -6.24 -4.82
N ARG A 37 -58.35 -5.44 -4.67
CA ARG A 37 -58.62 -4.47 -3.59
C ARG A 37 -59.30 -5.18 -2.42
N PHE A 38 -59.04 -4.76 -1.18
CA PHE A 38 -60.06 -4.68 -0.12
C PHE A 38 -59.72 -3.58 0.89
N SER A 39 -60.74 -2.78 1.18
CA SER A 39 -60.74 -1.56 1.96
C SER A 39 -60.93 -1.85 3.46
N PHE A 40 -60.22 -1.16 4.35
CA PHE A 40 -60.71 -0.78 5.68
C PHE A 40 -60.01 0.51 6.15
N LEU A 41 -60.76 1.60 6.11
CA LEU A 41 -60.46 2.89 6.76
C LEU A 41 -61.27 2.90 8.05
N LEU A 42 -60.61 2.95 9.22
CA LEU A 42 -60.82 3.93 10.30
C LEU A 42 -60.10 3.46 11.59
N ILE A 43 -59.68 4.43 12.40
CA ILE A 43 -59.11 4.33 13.76
C ILE A 43 -57.57 4.19 13.82
N LEU A 44 -56.87 5.29 13.54
CA LEU A 44 -55.68 5.75 14.30
C LEU A 44 -55.26 7.16 13.85
N ALA A 45 -56.22 8.08 13.81
CA ALA A 45 -55.94 9.50 13.62
C ALA A 45 -56.24 10.23 14.93
N LEU A 46 -55.36 10.10 15.94
CA LEU A 46 -55.27 11.02 17.10
C LEU A 46 -54.05 10.76 18.02
N PHE A 47 -52.95 10.17 17.50
CA PHE A 47 -51.65 10.18 18.19
C PHE A 47 -50.45 10.50 17.27
N PHE A 48 -50.71 11.11 16.11
CA PHE A 48 -49.70 11.92 15.43
C PHE A 48 -49.88 13.37 15.88
N LEU A 49 -49.64 13.63 17.17
CA LEU A 49 -49.01 14.89 17.51
C LEU A 49 -47.69 14.86 16.75
N VAL A 50 -47.62 15.73 15.74
CA VAL A 50 -46.43 16.11 15.00
C VAL A 50 -45.33 16.37 16.03
N ARG A 51 -44.53 15.35 16.32
CA ARG A 51 -43.18 15.59 16.81
C ARG A 51 -42.44 15.95 15.54
N SER A 52 -42.50 17.23 15.18
CA SER A 52 -41.44 17.82 14.37
C SER A 52 -40.14 17.26 14.93
N PRO A 53 -39.20 16.74 14.13
CA PRO A 53 -37.85 16.75 14.63
C PRO A 53 -37.59 18.24 14.88
N ALA A 54 -37.62 18.67 16.14
CA ALA A 54 -36.87 19.86 16.47
C ALA A 54 -35.50 19.58 15.85
N ALA A 55 -35.11 20.37 14.87
CA ALA A 55 -33.78 20.26 14.28
C ALA A 55 -32.84 20.18 15.47
N ALA A 56 -32.26 19.01 15.70
CA ALA A 56 -31.46 18.78 16.89
C ALA A 56 -30.29 19.74 16.71
N VAL A 57 -30.32 20.84 17.46
CA VAL A 57 -29.28 21.86 17.39
C VAL A 57 -28.00 21.13 17.74
N LEU A 58 -27.01 21.21 16.85
CA LEU A 58 -25.71 20.57 17.06
C LEU A 58 -25.19 20.91 18.46
N ASP A 59 -24.62 19.90 19.12
CA ASP A 59 -24.04 20.05 20.45
C ASP A 59 -23.12 21.29 20.50
N PRO A 60 -23.25 22.15 21.52
CA PRO A 60 -22.50 23.41 21.57
C PRO A 60 -20.97 23.20 21.56
N VAL A 61 -20.47 22.07 22.06
CA VAL A 61 -19.04 21.73 22.03
C VAL A 61 -18.60 21.43 20.61
N ASP A 62 -19.38 20.65 19.87
CA ASP A 62 -19.11 20.32 18.47
C ASP A 62 -19.21 21.56 17.57
N PHE A 63 -20.21 22.41 17.81
CA PHE A 63 -20.38 23.69 17.11
C PHE A 63 -19.14 24.58 17.24
N VAL A 64 -18.67 24.80 18.47
CA VAL A 64 -17.47 25.62 18.73
C VAL A 64 -16.20 24.96 18.18
N ALA A 65 -16.12 23.63 18.22
CA ALA A 65 -15.00 22.91 17.63
C ALA A 65 -14.93 23.10 16.11
N LEU A 66 -16.05 23.01 15.40
CA LEU A 66 -16.12 23.28 13.96
C LEU A 66 -15.73 24.73 13.63
N GLN A 67 -16.12 25.72 14.45
CA GLN A 67 -15.68 27.11 14.27
C GLN A 67 -14.16 27.25 14.36
N SER A 68 -13.52 26.61 15.36
CA SER A 68 -12.06 26.61 15.49
C SER A 68 -11.38 25.93 14.30
N ILE A 69 -11.88 24.77 13.87
CA ILE A 69 -11.36 24.02 12.71
C ILE A 69 -11.47 24.86 11.43
N ARG A 70 -12.62 25.51 11.21
CA ARG A 70 -12.81 26.41 10.06
C ARG A 70 -11.82 27.55 10.07
N LYS A 71 -11.52 28.11 11.24
CA LYS A 71 -10.59 29.24 11.40
C LYS A 71 -9.13 28.83 11.19
N SER A 72 -8.77 27.58 11.49
CA SER A 72 -7.40 27.08 11.37
C SER A 72 -7.02 26.62 9.96
N LEU A 73 -8.01 26.44 9.08
CA LEU A 73 -7.85 25.95 7.72
C LEU A 73 -8.47 26.92 6.69
N SER A 74 -7.83 27.00 5.53
CA SER A 74 -8.28 27.84 4.42
C SER A 74 -8.26 27.07 3.11
N ASP A 75 -9.16 27.42 2.20
CA ASP A 75 -9.14 26.94 0.83
C ASP A 75 -7.85 27.36 0.12
N LEU A 76 -7.23 26.42 -0.62
CA LEU A 76 -6.21 26.79 -1.59
C LEU A 76 -6.86 27.45 -2.82
N PRO A 77 -6.12 28.27 -3.59
CA PRO A 77 -6.67 28.88 -4.80
C PRO A 77 -7.30 27.84 -5.73
N GLY A 78 -8.59 28.03 -6.05
CA GLY A 78 -9.39 27.10 -6.86
C GLY A 78 -10.21 26.08 -6.07
N SER A 79 -10.13 26.08 -4.74
CA SER A 79 -11.06 25.39 -3.84
C SER A 79 -12.12 26.35 -3.31
N ASP A 80 -13.34 25.86 -3.14
CA ASP A 80 -14.48 26.55 -2.54
C ASP A 80 -15.12 25.72 -1.41
N PHE A 81 -14.40 24.73 -0.87
CA PHE A 81 -14.90 23.78 0.12
C PHE A 81 -15.55 24.47 1.32
N PHE A 82 -14.92 25.53 1.84
CA PHE A 82 -15.45 26.21 3.00
C PHE A 82 -16.42 27.37 2.66
N SER A 83 -16.75 27.58 1.39
CA SER A 83 -17.71 28.63 0.99
C SER A 83 -19.10 28.41 1.59
N GLN A 84 -19.48 27.15 1.83
CA GLN A 84 -20.78 26.75 2.38
C GLN A 84 -20.79 26.65 3.92
N TRP A 85 -19.65 26.84 4.58
CA TRP A 85 -19.56 26.80 6.04
C TRP A 85 -20.03 28.13 6.64
N ASP A 86 -21.34 28.33 6.61
CA ASP A 86 -22.02 29.47 7.22
C ASP A 86 -22.63 29.09 8.59
N PHE A 87 -22.00 29.58 9.66
CA PHE A 87 -22.40 29.30 11.05
C PHE A 87 -23.67 30.04 11.49
N THR A 88 -24.41 30.68 10.58
CA THR A 88 -25.79 31.09 10.83
C THR A 88 -26.78 29.92 10.67
N GLY A 89 -26.40 28.86 9.94
CA GLY A 89 -27.17 27.65 9.73
C GLY A 89 -26.71 26.45 10.57
N ASP A 90 -27.33 25.30 10.33
CA ASP A 90 -26.96 24.03 10.97
C ASP A 90 -25.65 23.47 10.36
N PRO A 91 -24.55 23.33 11.14
CA PRO A 91 -23.30 22.81 10.63
C PRO A 91 -23.35 21.37 10.13
N CYS A 92 -24.38 20.59 10.50
CA CYS A 92 -24.59 19.25 9.95
C CYS A 92 -24.94 19.25 8.45
N SER A 93 -25.25 20.43 7.88
CA SER A 93 -25.43 20.63 6.44
C SER A 93 -24.15 21.01 5.69
N PHE A 94 -23.05 21.29 6.41
CA PHE A 94 -21.81 21.70 5.79
C PHE A 94 -21.17 20.58 4.98
N GLN A 95 -20.54 20.95 3.87
CA GLN A 95 -19.76 20.01 3.09
C GLN A 95 -18.70 19.34 3.97
N GLY A 96 -18.71 18.01 4.01
CA GLY A 96 -17.75 17.22 4.77
C GLY A 96 -18.08 17.03 6.25
N VAL A 97 -19.16 17.61 6.78
CA VAL A 97 -19.61 17.37 8.17
C VAL A 97 -20.76 16.37 8.15
N PHE A 98 -20.65 15.31 8.95
CA PHE A 98 -21.70 14.30 9.08
C PHE A 98 -22.06 14.11 10.55
N CYS A 99 -23.34 14.24 10.86
CA CYS A 99 -23.87 14.15 12.21
C CYS A 99 -24.76 12.91 12.41
N ALA A 100 -24.81 12.41 13.64
CA ALA A 100 -25.81 11.47 14.10
C ALA A 100 -26.51 12.06 15.33
N GLY A 101 -27.77 12.48 15.16
CA GLY A 101 -28.42 13.31 16.17
C GLY A 101 -27.79 14.70 16.19
N ASP A 102 -27.35 15.13 17.37
CA ASP A 102 -26.72 16.42 17.66
C ASP A 102 -25.17 16.35 17.72
N GLN A 103 -24.55 15.22 17.34
CA GLN A 103 -23.10 15.05 17.42
C GLN A 103 -22.46 14.79 16.06
N VAL A 104 -21.26 15.34 15.84
CA VAL A 104 -20.45 15.10 14.64
C VAL A 104 -19.79 13.73 14.75
N VAL A 105 -20.14 12.83 13.83
CA VAL A 105 -19.64 11.45 13.78
C VAL A 105 -18.61 11.22 12.68
N ALA A 106 -18.59 12.05 11.64
CA ALA A 106 -17.53 12.04 10.64
C ALA A 106 -17.22 13.46 10.14
N LEU A 107 -15.94 13.70 9.89
CA LEU A 107 -15.43 14.96 9.38
C LEU A 107 -14.46 14.68 8.21
N ALA A 108 -14.84 15.10 7.01
CA ALA A 108 -14.05 14.99 5.79
C ALA A 108 -13.67 16.40 5.30
N LEU A 109 -12.43 16.79 5.54
CA LEU A 109 -11.91 18.12 5.27
C LEU A 109 -11.37 18.23 3.84
N GLY A 110 -11.97 19.12 3.06
CA GLY A 110 -11.64 19.38 1.66
C GLY A 110 -12.45 18.54 0.66
N ASP A 111 -12.30 18.86 -0.62
CA ASP A 111 -13.06 18.21 -1.69
C ASP A 111 -12.39 16.92 -2.19
N PRO A 112 -13.06 15.76 -2.12
CA PRO A 112 -12.48 14.47 -2.49
C PRO A 112 -12.33 14.25 -4.01
N ARG A 113 -12.79 15.17 -4.87
CA ARG A 113 -12.66 15.04 -6.33
C ARG A 113 -11.18 15.05 -6.74
N ALA A 114 -10.81 14.15 -7.64
CA ALA A 114 -9.43 14.06 -8.13
C ALA A 114 -9.00 15.39 -8.78
N GLY A 115 -7.82 15.90 -8.39
CA GLY A 115 -7.24 17.12 -8.93
C GLY A 115 -7.70 18.42 -8.26
N THR A 116 -8.49 18.36 -7.19
CA THR A 116 -8.83 19.56 -6.40
C THR A 116 -7.59 20.10 -5.66
N PRO A 117 -7.45 21.42 -5.49
CA PRO A 117 -6.29 22.00 -4.82
C PRO A 117 -6.14 21.63 -3.34
N GLY A 118 -7.23 21.25 -2.66
CA GLY A 118 -7.25 20.91 -1.24
C GLY A 118 -7.23 22.14 -0.31
N LEU A 119 -6.78 21.92 0.92
CA LEU A 119 -6.76 22.95 1.98
C LEU A 119 -5.33 23.32 2.39
N THR A 120 -5.16 24.45 3.06
CA THR A 120 -3.92 24.86 3.75
C THR A 120 -4.22 25.35 5.17
N GLY A 121 -3.19 25.58 5.98
CA GLY A 121 -3.32 25.93 7.40
C GLY A 121 -2.80 24.84 8.31
N ARG A 122 -3.42 24.67 9.48
CA ARG A 122 -3.02 23.68 10.51
C ARG A 122 -4.24 22.96 11.07
N LEU A 123 -4.06 21.70 11.48
CA LEU A 123 -5.08 20.97 12.22
C LEU A 123 -5.24 21.59 13.62
N ASP A 124 -6.46 22.02 13.96
CA ASP A 124 -6.75 22.61 15.27
C ASP A 124 -6.92 21.53 16.34
N PRO A 125 -6.36 21.70 17.56
CA PRO A 125 -6.59 20.77 18.67
C PRO A 125 -8.07 20.60 19.06
N ALA A 126 -8.95 21.53 18.69
CA ALA A 126 -10.39 21.44 18.94
C ALA A 126 -11.05 20.21 18.27
N ILE A 127 -10.41 19.58 17.28
CA ILE A 127 -10.85 18.28 16.73
C ILE A 127 -11.05 17.26 17.86
N GLY A 128 -10.19 17.27 18.89
CA GLY A 128 -10.29 16.39 20.04
C GLY A 128 -11.54 16.57 20.90
N ARG A 129 -12.32 17.64 20.69
CA ARG A 129 -13.57 17.91 21.39
C ARG A 129 -14.78 17.21 20.76
N LEU A 130 -14.65 16.75 19.51
CA LEU A 130 -15.68 16.00 18.78
C LEU A 130 -15.77 14.56 19.32
N SER A 131 -16.36 14.40 20.50
CA SER A 131 -16.29 13.14 21.28
C SER A 131 -16.89 11.92 20.58
N ALA A 132 -17.87 12.14 19.70
CA ALA A 132 -18.53 11.11 18.90
C ALA A 132 -17.82 10.82 17.56
N LEU A 133 -16.73 11.55 17.24
CA LEU A 133 -16.05 11.44 15.96
C LEU A 133 -15.50 10.02 15.75
N SER A 134 -15.99 9.39 14.68
CA SER A 134 -15.66 8.03 14.29
C SER A 134 -14.79 7.98 13.03
N GLU A 135 -14.88 8.99 12.17
CA GLU A 135 -14.08 9.10 10.95
C GLU A 135 -13.55 10.53 10.80
N LEU A 136 -12.24 10.67 10.65
CA LEU A 136 -11.58 11.92 10.30
C LEU A 136 -10.75 11.71 9.04
N SER A 137 -11.04 12.49 8.00
CA SER A 137 -10.24 12.50 6.78
C SER A 137 -9.88 13.91 6.35
N LEU A 138 -8.69 14.06 5.76
CA LEU A 138 -8.22 15.28 5.14
C LEU A 138 -7.71 14.93 3.74
N VAL A 139 -8.24 15.60 2.72
CA VAL A 139 -7.80 15.40 1.34
C VAL A 139 -6.39 15.96 1.13
N PRO A 140 -5.64 15.47 0.11
CA PRO A 140 -4.32 16.00 -0.21
C PRO A 140 -4.34 17.52 -0.44
N GLY A 141 -3.33 18.22 0.09
CA GLY A 141 -3.29 19.68 0.12
C GLY A 141 -1.96 20.23 0.63
N ARG A 142 -2.02 21.39 1.29
CA ARG A 142 -0.88 22.09 1.88
C ARG A 142 -1.06 22.36 3.37
N VAL A 143 -1.68 21.44 4.10
CA VAL A 143 -1.79 21.55 5.57
C VAL A 143 -0.43 21.24 6.20
N ILE A 144 0.01 22.09 7.12
CA ILE A 144 1.31 22.02 7.80
C ILE A 144 1.15 21.83 9.30
N GLY A 145 2.26 21.70 10.02
CA GLY A 145 2.28 21.61 11.49
C GLY A 145 2.19 20.16 11.99
N GLN A 146 1.99 19.99 13.29
CA GLN A 146 1.91 18.67 13.91
C GLN A 146 0.50 18.10 13.86
N ILE A 147 0.39 16.77 13.93
CA ILE A 147 -0.88 16.11 14.20
C ILE A 147 -1.22 16.36 15.68
N PRO A 148 -2.35 17.00 16.02
CA PRO A 148 -2.68 17.31 17.40
C PRO A 148 -2.90 16.04 18.25
N ASP A 149 -2.19 15.94 19.37
CA ASP A 149 -2.35 14.85 20.35
C ASP A 149 -3.79 14.74 20.87
N SER A 150 -4.54 15.84 20.87
CA SER A 150 -5.93 15.90 21.32
C SER A 150 -6.87 15.01 20.51
N ILE A 151 -6.51 14.61 19.29
CA ILE A 151 -7.27 13.60 18.51
C ILE A 151 -7.43 12.29 19.28
N SER A 152 -6.49 11.98 20.21
CA SER A 152 -6.59 10.82 21.11
C SER A 152 -7.80 10.84 22.06
N LEU A 153 -8.47 11.98 22.21
CA LEU A 153 -9.70 12.14 23.01
C LEU A 153 -10.96 11.70 22.26
N CYS A 154 -10.89 11.53 20.93
CA CYS A 154 -11.98 11.00 20.10
C CYS A 154 -12.09 9.48 20.26
N SER A 155 -12.56 9.03 21.43
CA SER A 155 -12.55 7.60 21.80
C SER A 155 -13.28 6.67 20.82
N SER A 156 -14.23 7.20 20.04
CA SER A 156 -14.99 6.47 19.02
C SER A 156 -14.28 6.34 17.66
N LEU A 157 -13.09 6.94 17.50
CA LEU A 157 -12.40 7.02 16.21
C LEU A 157 -12.02 5.64 15.67
N ARG A 158 -12.41 5.39 14.42
CA ARG A 158 -12.20 4.14 13.66
C ARG A 158 -11.35 4.37 12.43
N PHE A 159 -11.45 5.53 11.80
CA PHE A 159 -10.76 5.88 10.57
C PHE A 159 -10.09 7.24 10.72
N LEU A 160 -8.78 7.28 10.52
CA LEU A 160 -7.98 8.50 10.60
C LEU A 160 -7.04 8.56 9.37
N ALA A 161 -7.38 9.40 8.40
CA ALA A 161 -6.64 9.54 7.15
C ALA A 161 -6.25 11.00 6.88
N LEU A 162 -4.96 11.31 6.95
CA LEU A 162 -4.40 12.66 6.77
C LEU A 162 -3.34 12.69 5.66
N SER A 163 -3.45 11.79 4.68
CA SER A 163 -2.43 11.58 3.65
C SER A 163 -2.26 12.77 2.70
N GLY A 164 -1.07 12.94 2.13
CA GLY A 164 -0.83 13.87 1.03
C GLY A 164 -0.79 15.34 1.44
N ASN A 165 -0.20 15.64 2.59
CA ASN A 165 -0.07 17.00 3.13
C ASN A 165 1.40 17.26 3.55
N PHE A 166 1.65 18.32 4.32
CA PHE A 166 2.98 18.65 4.86
C PHE A 166 2.95 18.58 6.40
N LEU A 167 2.21 17.62 6.96
CA LEU A 167 2.20 17.36 8.38
C LEU A 167 3.57 16.87 8.83
N SER A 168 4.02 17.35 9.98
CA SER A 168 5.40 17.27 10.48
C SER A 168 5.43 16.86 11.95
N GLY A 169 6.62 16.55 12.47
CA GLY A 169 6.79 16.10 13.85
C GLY A 169 6.40 14.63 14.05
N PRO A 170 6.36 14.16 15.31
CA PRO A 170 6.14 12.76 15.64
C PRO A 170 4.67 12.34 15.48
N ILE A 171 4.46 11.04 15.29
CA ILE A 171 3.14 10.44 15.48
C ILE A 171 2.84 10.43 16.98
N PRO A 172 1.70 10.98 17.45
CA PRO A 172 1.38 11.03 18.87
C PRO A 172 1.30 9.64 19.53
N PRO A 173 2.11 9.35 20.57
CA PRO A 173 2.02 8.08 21.29
C PRO A 173 0.67 7.88 21.99
N SER A 174 -0.03 8.97 22.29
CA SER A 174 -1.38 8.99 22.87
C SER A 174 -2.42 8.29 22.00
N PHE A 175 -2.18 8.12 20.69
CA PHE A 175 -3.11 7.41 19.79
C PHE A 175 -3.32 5.94 20.17
N ALA A 176 -2.48 5.37 21.03
CA ALA A 176 -2.73 4.06 21.63
C ALA A 176 -3.98 3.99 22.52
N SER A 177 -4.55 5.12 22.94
CA SER A 177 -5.85 5.18 23.64
C SER A 177 -7.04 4.88 22.74
N LEU A 178 -6.89 5.02 21.41
CA LEU A 178 -7.97 4.91 20.43
C LEU A 178 -8.29 3.43 20.13
N ARG A 179 -8.91 2.75 21.11
CA ARG A 179 -9.17 1.30 21.09
C ARG A 179 -9.98 0.83 19.87
N HIS A 180 -10.77 1.70 19.25
CA HIS A 180 -11.61 1.37 18.10
C HIS A 180 -10.96 1.67 16.74
N LEU A 181 -9.73 2.21 16.74
CA LEU A 181 -9.04 2.64 15.53
C LEU A 181 -8.68 1.44 14.66
N ARG A 182 -9.18 1.46 13.42
CA ARG A 182 -8.99 0.38 12.43
C ARG A 182 -7.99 0.76 11.35
N THR A 183 -8.01 2.02 10.94
CA THR A 183 -7.16 2.52 9.85
C THR A 183 -6.49 3.82 10.25
N ILE A 184 -5.17 3.83 10.10
CA ILE A 184 -4.33 5.02 10.12
C ILE A 184 -3.70 5.16 8.73
N ASP A 185 -3.95 6.27 8.07
CA ASP A 185 -3.24 6.66 6.85
C ASP A 185 -2.62 8.05 7.01
N PHE A 186 -1.31 8.09 7.19
CA PHE A 186 -0.51 9.33 7.24
C PHE A 186 0.51 9.40 6.11
N SER A 187 0.29 8.64 5.03
CA SER A 187 1.23 8.59 3.91
C SER A 187 1.42 9.94 3.23
N PHE A 188 2.57 10.12 2.56
CA PHE A 188 2.90 11.34 1.82
C PHE A 188 2.78 12.61 2.69
N ASN A 189 3.50 12.61 3.80
CA ASN A 189 3.69 13.76 4.68
C ASN A 189 5.20 13.93 4.97
N ILE A 190 5.55 14.77 5.93
CA ILE A 190 6.93 14.97 6.40
C ILE A 190 7.07 14.61 7.88
N LEU A 191 6.32 13.61 8.35
CA LEU A 191 6.36 13.14 9.74
C LEU A 191 7.74 12.56 10.06
N SER A 192 8.21 12.80 11.29
CA SER A 192 9.55 12.42 11.76
C SER A 192 9.46 11.69 13.10
N GLY A 193 10.61 11.30 13.67
CA GLY A 193 10.64 10.52 14.92
C GLY A 193 10.30 9.05 14.70
N GLU A 194 10.04 8.32 15.78
CA GLU A 194 9.76 6.88 15.73
C GLU A 194 8.28 6.59 15.47
N ILE A 195 7.98 5.39 14.96
CA ILE A 195 6.62 4.84 15.03
C ILE A 195 6.39 4.43 16.50
N PRO A 196 5.45 5.06 17.25
CA PRO A 196 5.25 4.74 18.66
C PRO A 196 4.98 3.25 18.87
N PRO A 197 5.76 2.55 19.72
CA PRO A 197 5.55 1.13 19.97
C PRO A 197 4.14 0.79 20.48
N SER A 198 3.50 1.74 21.16
CA SER A 198 2.14 1.61 21.67
C SER A 198 1.10 1.41 20.56
N ILE A 199 1.34 1.83 19.31
CA ILE A 199 0.45 1.58 18.17
C ILE A 199 0.27 0.08 17.90
N SER A 200 1.29 -0.74 18.16
CA SER A 200 1.18 -2.18 17.91
C SER A 200 0.24 -2.90 18.88
N SER A 201 -0.17 -2.23 19.96
CA SER A 201 -1.12 -2.73 20.96
C SER A 201 -2.58 -2.36 20.66
N LEU A 202 -2.85 -1.63 19.58
CA LEU A 202 -4.22 -1.25 19.19
C LEU A 202 -5.02 -2.50 18.80
N PRO A 203 -6.12 -2.83 19.51
CA PRO A 203 -6.79 -4.12 19.38
C PRO A 203 -7.64 -4.26 18.12
N ALA A 204 -7.91 -3.16 17.40
CA ALA A 204 -8.74 -3.13 16.21
C ALA A 204 -7.98 -2.70 14.94
N LEU A 205 -6.69 -2.38 15.04
CA LEU A 205 -5.91 -1.79 13.94
C LEU A 205 -5.66 -2.81 12.83
N SER A 206 -6.32 -2.64 11.70
CA SER A 206 -6.19 -3.50 10.52
C SER A 206 -5.26 -2.92 9.46
N ASN A 207 -5.16 -1.58 9.35
CA ASN A 207 -4.37 -0.91 8.32
C ASN A 207 -3.50 0.19 8.93
N LEU A 208 -2.18 0.08 8.74
CA LEU A 208 -1.22 1.11 9.08
C LEU A 208 -0.43 1.52 7.83
N VAL A 209 -0.73 2.71 7.32
CA VAL A 209 -0.15 3.27 6.10
C VAL A 209 0.60 4.56 6.44
N LEU A 210 1.93 4.48 6.45
CA LEU A 210 2.85 5.56 6.85
C LEU A 210 3.91 5.85 5.77
N CYS A 211 3.71 5.35 4.55
CA CYS A 211 4.72 5.46 3.49
C CYS A 211 4.99 6.90 3.06
N HIS A 212 6.21 7.17 2.56
CA HIS A 212 6.65 8.50 2.14
C HIS A 212 6.56 9.53 3.28
N ASN A 213 7.37 9.31 4.32
CA ASN A 213 7.59 10.22 5.44
C ASN A 213 9.09 10.23 5.79
N HIS A 214 9.47 10.86 6.90
CA HIS A 214 10.82 10.86 7.46
C HIS A 214 10.89 10.08 8.79
N LEU A 215 10.06 9.06 8.96
CA LEU A 215 10.03 8.24 10.19
C LEU A 215 11.33 7.46 10.34
N SER A 216 11.79 7.31 11.56
CA SER A 216 13.08 6.72 11.93
C SER A 216 12.92 5.67 13.03
N GLY A 217 14.03 5.08 13.49
CA GLY A 217 14.00 4.04 14.52
C GLY A 217 13.52 2.69 13.96
N LYS A 218 13.00 1.83 14.83
CA LYS A 218 12.59 0.46 14.48
C LYS A 218 11.12 0.39 14.12
N ILE A 219 10.74 -0.58 13.29
CA ILE A 219 9.33 -0.97 13.15
C ILE A 219 8.92 -1.67 14.47
N PRO A 220 7.80 -1.29 15.10
CA PRO A 220 7.36 -1.91 16.34
C PRO A 220 6.92 -3.37 16.12
N SER A 221 7.08 -4.18 17.16
CA SER A 221 6.64 -5.58 17.15
C SER A 221 5.15 -5.68 17.36
N PHE A 222 4.47 -6.41 16.48
CA PHE A 222 3.03 -6.64 16.55
C PHE A 222 2.77 -8.04 17.11
N PRO A 223 1.90 -8.16 18.14
CA PRO A 223 1.57 -9.48 18.69
C PRO A 223 0.87 -10.33 17.63
N SER A 224 1.02 -11.65 17.71
CA SER A 224 0.39 -12.58 16.76
C SER A 224 -1.14 -12.47 16.71
N SER A 225 -1.76 -12.00 17.80
CA SER A 225 -3.20 -11.73 17.92
C SER A 225 -3.65 -10.41 17.29
N SER A 226 -2.73 -9.57 16.82
CA SER A 226 -3.06 -8.29 16.17
C SER A 226 -3.89 -8.53 14.91
N PRO A 227 -4.96 -7.74 14.68
CA PRO A 227 -5.78 -7.84 13.47
C PRO A 227 -5.14 -7.16 12.26
N LEU A 228 -3.85 -6.79 12.32
CA LEU A 228 -3.17 -6.04 11.27
C LEU A 228 -3.10 -6.84 9.96
N LEU A 229 -3.75 -6.32 8.92
CA LEU A 229 -3.78 -6.90 7.58
C LEU A 229 -2.78 -6.20 6.65
N ARG A 230 -2.55 -4.90 6.84
CA ARG A 230 -1.71 -4.07 5.98
C ARG A 230 -0.73 -3.23 6.79
N LEU A 231 0.56 -3.40 6.48
CA LEU A 231 1.64 -2.52 6.93
C LEU A 231 2.36 -1.94 5.71
N ASP A 232 2.27 -0.63 5.53
CA ASP A 232 2.92 0.09 4.44
C ASP A 232 3.76 1.25 4.99
N VAL A 233 5.07 1.03 5.13
CA VAL A 233 6.03 1.98 5.73
C VAL A 233 7.19 2.29 4.77
N LYS A 234 7.01 2.01 3.48
CA LYS A 234 8.04 2.27 2.46
C LYS A 234 8.43 3.75 2.39
N HIS A 235 9.63 4.05 1.90
CA HIS A 235 10.15 5.42 1.80
C HIS A 235 10.09 6.16 3.13
N ASN A 236 10.86 5.65 4.09
CA ASN A 236 11.14 6.28 5.38
C ASN A 236 12.63 6.11 5.69
N ASN A 237 13.05 6.48 6.89
CA ASN A 237 14.41 6.33 7.41
C ASN A 237 14.46 5.27 8.53
N LEU A 238 13.63 4.21 8.42
CA LEU A 238 13.53 3.14 9.43
C LEU A 238 14.77 2.24 9.39
N SER A 239 15.09 1.62 10.51
CA SER A 239 16.30 0.82 10.72
C SER A 239 16.03 -0.38 11.64
N GLY A 240 17.04 -1.21 11.87
CA GLY A 240 16.91 -2.44 12.64
C GLY A 240 16.34 -3.59 11.80
N GLU A 241 16.01 -4.68 12.46
CA GLU A 241 15.52 -5.90 11.80
C GLU A 241 14.01 -5.85 11.55
N LEU A 242 13.50 -6.74 10.69
CA LEU A 242 12.06 -6.97 10.62
C LEU A 242 11.57 -7.52 11.96
N PRO A 243 10.56 -6.88 12.60
CA PRO A 243 10.04 -7.35 13.87
C PRO A 243 9.12 -8.56 13.68
N ALA A 244 8.63 -9.12 14.80
CA ALA A 244 7.52 -10.06 14.73
C ALA A 244 6.26 -9.36 14.18
N LEU A 245 5.59 -10.03 13.26
CA LEU A 245 4.37 -9.58 12.59
C LEU A 245 3.28 -10.63 12.78
N PRO A 246 1.99 -10.24 12.81
CA PRO A 246 0.92 -11.20 12.95
C PRO A 246 0.74 -12.02 11.68
N ILE A 247 0.29 -13.27 11.86
CA ILE A 247 0.01 -14.20 10.75
C ILE A 247 -1.13 -13.72 9.84
N SER A 248 -1.93 -12.76 10.30
CA SER A 248 -3.04 -12.14 9.57
C SER A 248 -2.59 -11.17 8.48
N ILE A 249 -1.30 -10.79 8.45
CA ILE A 249 -0.79 -9.79 7.51
C ILE A 249 -0.87 -10.29 6.06
N ARG A 250 -1.46 -9.48 5.19
CA ARG A 250 -1.65 -9.77 3.76
C ARG A 250 -0.82 -8.87 2.86
N TYR A 251 -0.50 -7.67 3.34
CA TYR A 251 0.27 -6.67 2.61
C TYR A 251 1.40 -6.13 3.48
N LEU A 252 2.64 -6.39 3.08
CA LEU A 252 3.85 -5.90 3.74
C LEU A 252 4.74 -5.14 2.75
N ALA A 253 4.81 -3.82 2.90
CA ALA A 253 5.69 -2.96 2.11
C ALA A 253 6.59 -2.14 3.03
N VAL A 254 7.89 -2.45 3.02
CA VAL A 254 8.91 -1.80 3.86
C VAL A 254 10.07 -1.25 3.03
N SER A 255 9.89 -1.16 1.71
CA SER A 255 10.95 -0.81 0.77
C SER A 255 11.49 0.61 0.96
N SER A 256 12.72 0.85 0.49
CA SER A 256 13.40 2.15 0.63
C SER A 256 13.49 2.62 2.09
N ASN A 257 14.17 1.82 2.91
CA ASN A 257 14.52 2.10 4.30
C ASN A 257 15.96 1.63 4.57
N GLY A 258 16.41 1.70 5.82
CA GLY A 258 17.68 1.15 6.32
C GLY A 258 17.52 -0.17 7.09
N LEU A 259 16.51 -0.99 6.77
CA LEU A 259 16.25 -2.24 7.50
C LEU A 259 17.32 -3.29 7.21
N SER A 260 17.72 -4.02 8.25
CA SER A 260 18.84 -4.95 8.27
C SER A 260 18.44 -6.34 8.79
N GLY A 261 19.43 -7.19 9.06
CA GLY A 261 19.19 -8.52 9.61
C GLY A 261 18.77 -9.52 8.55
N ARG A 262 18.29 -10.69 9.02
CA ARG A 262 17.82 -11.79 8.18
C ARG A 262 16.29 -11.86 8.20
N ILE A 263 15.72 -12.52 7.20
CA ILE A 263 14.26 -12.62 7.02
C ILE A 263 13.71 -14.03 7.25
N ASP A 264 14.59 -15.01 7.51
CA ASP A 264 14.28 -16.43 7.71
C ASP A 264 13.51 -16.72 9.00
N GLY A 265 13.61 -15.85 10.01
CA GLY A 265 12.83 -15.98 11.24
C GLY A 265 11.39 -15.44 11.15
N VAL A 266 11.07 -14.62 10.15
CA VAL A 266 9.78 -13.88 10.08
C VAL A 266 8.94 -14.35 8.89
N ILE A 267 9.50 -14.33 7.69
CA ILE A 267 8.73 -14.56 6.45
C ILE A 267 8.06 -15.94 6.40
N PRO A 268 8.69 -17.05 6.84
CA PRO A 268 8.03 -18.36 6.81
C PRO A 268 6.74 -18.46 7.64
N LEU A 269 6.51 -17.54 8.58
CA LEU A 269 5.32 -17.51 9.43
C LEU A 269 4.13 -16.80 8.77
N LEU A 270 4.36 -16.02 7.70
CA LEU A 270 3.36 -15.14 7.09
C LEU A 270 2.66 -15.83 5.90
N THR A 271 1.91 -16.89 6.18
CA THR A 271 1.34 -17.76 5.12
C THR A 271 0.22 -17.11 4.30
N ASP A 272 -0.43 -16.07 4.83
CA ASP A 272 -1.54 -15.34 4.20
C ASP A 272 -1.08 -14.13 3.36
N LEU A 273 0.24 -13.96 3.21
CA LEU A 273 0.84 -12.82 2.54
C LEU A 273 0.57 -12.86 1.03
N ALA A 274 0.01 -11.77 0.51
CA ALA A 274 -0.35 -11.61 -0.91
C ALA A 274 0.51 -10.56 -1.64
N TYR A 275 1.13 -9.65 -0.88
CA TYR A 275 2.06 -8.64 -1.40
C TYR A 275 3.25 -8.46 -0.45
N LEU A 276 4.46 -8.53 -1.00
CA LEU A 276 5.71 -8.38 -0.28
C LEU A 276 6.71 -7.50 -1.05
N ASP A 277 7.10 -6.39 -0.44
CA ASP A 277 8.16 -5.52 -0.95
C ASP A 277 9.18 -5.18 0.15
N LEU A 278 10.35 -5.84 0.08
CA LEU A 278 11.50 -5.63 0.96
C LEU A 278 12.62 -4.87 0.27
N SER A 279 12.40 -4.37 -0.95
CA SER A 279 13.44 -3.82 -1.80
C SER A 279 14.11 -2.56 -1.22
N MET A 280 15.32 -2.26 -1.69
CA MET A 280 16.06 -1.04 -1.29
C MET A 280 16.23 -0.93 0.23
N ASN A 281 16.78 -1.99 0.82
CA ASN A 281 17.14 -2.08 2.24
C ASN A 281 18.56 -2.66 2.35
N ILE A 282 18.97 -3.09 3.53
CA ILE A 282 20.27 -3.74 3.78
C ILE A 282 20.10 -5.14 4.37
N PHE A 283 19.02 -5.85 4.03
CA PHE A 283 18.77 -7.23 4.46
C PHE A 283 19.88 -8.17 3.98
N THR A 284 20.20 -9.17 4.81
CA THR A 284 21.32 -10.10 4.61
C THR A 284 20.85 -11.56 4.72
N GLY A 285 21.76 -12.49 4.45
CA GLY A 285 21.49 -13.92 4.56
C GLY A 285 20.77 -14.51 3.34
N PRO A 286 20.40 -15.80 3.41
CA PRO A 286 19.69 -16.51 2.36
C PRO A 286 18.24 -16.05 2.26
N ILE A 287 17.69 -16.19 1.06
CA ILE A 287 16.26 -16.04 0.83
C ILE A 287 15.59 -17.38 1.22
N PRO A 288 14.66 -17.40 2.20
CA PRO A 288 14.01 -18.64 2.63
C PRO A 288 13.18 -19.23 1.49
N ALA A 289 13.36 -20.53 1.20
CA ALA A 289 12.70 -21.20 0.08
C ALA A 289 11.16 -21.11 0.12
N THR A 290 10.58 -21.04 1.31
CA THR A 290 9.12 -20.93 1.54
C THR A 290 8.51 -19.68 0.90
N ILE A 291 9.29 -18.60 0.71
CA ILE A 291 8.81 -17.37 0.09
C ILE A 291 8.28 -17.58 -1.33
N PHE A 292 8.85 -18.56 -2.06
CA PHE A 292 8.48 -18.87 -3.44
C PHE A 292 7.20 -19.69 -3.55
N SER A 293 6.73 -20.25 -2.44
CA SER A 293 5.46 -20.99 -2.35
C SER A 293 4.28 -20.11 -1.94
N LEU A 294 4.53 -18.87 -1.51
CA LEU A 294 3.49 -17.94 -1.09
C LEU A 294 2.66 -17.47 -2.31
N PRO A 295 1.36 -17.19 -2.13
CA PRO A 295 0.47 -16.72 -3.19
C PRO A 295 0.68 -15.23 -3.52
N LEU A 296 1.93 -14.84 -3.77
CA LEU A 296 2.31 -13.45 -4.02
C LEU A 296 1.94 -13.01 -5.43
N SER A 297 1.39 -11.80 -5.53
CA SER A 297 1.21 -11.08 -6.80
C SER A 297 2.53 -10.62 -7.41
N SER A 298 3.51 -10.28 -6.57
CA SER A 298 4.86 -9.86 -6.93
C SER A 298 5.80 -10.08 -5.74
N LEU A 299 7.03 -10.52 -6.01
CA LEU A 299 8.10 -10.67 -5.03
C LEU A 299 9.23 -9.68 -5.33
N ARG A 300 9.40 -8.67 -4.48
CA ARG A 300 10.38 -7.59 -4.66
C ARG A 300 11.42 -7.57 -3.54
N LEU A 301 12.61 -8.08 -3.85
CA LEU A 301 13.75 -8.18 -2.92
C LEU A 301 14.98 -7.42 -3.41
N GLN A 302 14.85 -6.65 -4.49
CA GLN A 302 15.98 -6.02 -5.16
C GLN A 302 16.70 -4.98 -4.30
N ARG A 303 17.98 -4.74 -4.62
CA ARG A 303 18.82 -3.73 -3.93
C ARG A 303 18.91 -4.00 -2.43
N ASN A 304 19.34 -5.20 -2.08
CA ASN A 304 19.62 -5.64 -0.71
C ASN A 304 21.03 -6.26 -0.65
N LYS A 305 21.35 -6.96 0.43
CA LYS A 305 22.58 -7.73 0.61
C LYS A 305 22.29 -9.23 0.77
N PHE A 306 21.17 -9.73 0.23
CA PHE A 306 20.85 -11.17 0.25
C PHE A 306 21.95 -11.96 -0.47
N ALA A 307 22.27 -13.14 0.05
CA ALA A 307 23.40 -13.95 -0.41
C ALA A 307 23.09 -15.44 -0.33
N GLY A 308 23.90 -16.26 -1.02
CA GLY A 308 23.68 -17.70 -1.11
C GLY A 308 22.82 -18.11 -2.30
N ALA A 309 22.55 -19.41 -2.38
CA ALA A 309 21.80 -20.01 -3.47
C ALA A 309 20.29 -19.73 -3.38
N VAL A 310 19.66 -19.58 -4.54
CA VAL A 310 18.19 -19.44 -4.65
C VAL A 310 17.62 -20.80 -5.03
N VAL A 311 16.97 -21.46 -4.08
CA VAL A 311 16.44 -22.82 -4.24
C VAL A 311 14.94 -22.82 -3.94
N PRO A 312 14.07 -22.50 -4.92
CA PRO A 312 12.64 -22.69 -4.78
C PRO A 312 12.32 -24.18 -4.56
N PRO A 313 11.26 -24.53 -3.80
CA PRO A 313 10.88 -25.92 -3.56
C PRO A 313 10.11 -26.54 -4.74
N THR A 314 9.42 -25.71 -5.53
CA THR A 314 8.63 -26.11 -6.71
C THR A 314 8.68 -25.00 -7.76
N ASP A 315 8.06 -25.23 -8.92
CA ASP A 315 7.89 -24.20 -9.94
C ASP A 315 7.26 -22.93 -9.36
N VAL A 316 7.94 -21.81 -9.55
CA VAL A 316 7.53 -20.54 -8.94
C VAL A 316 6.32 -20.00 -9.68
N LYS A 317 5.19 -19.90 -8.97
CA LYS A 317 3.91 -19.41 -9.50
C LYS A 317 3.77 -17.88 -9.45
N ILE A 318 4.71 -17.20 -8.80
CA ILE A 318 4.71 -15.75 -8.64
C ILE A 318 4.98 -15.12 -10.03
N PRO A 319 4.08 -14.26 -10.56
CA PRO A 319 4.23 -13.73 -11.92
C PRO A 319 5.47 -12.87 -12.14
N GLU A 320 5.85 -12.12 -11.10
CA GLU A 320 6.97 -11.17 -11.13
C GLU A 320 7.88 -11.38 -9.92
N VAL A 321 9.15 -11.68 -10.20
CA VAL A 321 10.18 -11.92 -9.19
C VAL A 321 11.39 -11.03 -9.48
N ASP A 322 11.65 -10.05 -8.62
CA ASP A 322 12.80 -9.17 -8.70
C ASP A 322 13.79 -9.42 -7.55
N LEU A 323 14.89 -10.10 -7.88
CA LEU A 323 16.01 -10.39 -6.99
C LEU A 323 17.27 -9.61 -7.36
N SER A 324 17.14 -8.60 -8.23
CA SER A 324 18.27 -7.88 -8.80
C SER A 324 19.06 -7.08 -7.75
N TYR A 325 20.32 -6.76 -8.03
CA TYR A 325 21.18 -5.97 -7.14
C TYR A 325 21.29 -6.57 -5.73
N ASN A 326 21.72 -7.82 -5.66
CA ASN A 326 22.00 -8.53 -4.41
C ASN A 326 23.40 -9.19 -4.49
N ARG A 327 23.69 -10.13 -3.59
CA ARG A 327 24.90 -10.95 -3.56
C ARG A 327 24.57 -12.44 -3.75
N LEU A 328 23.45 -12.75 -4.40
CA LEU A 328 22.99 -14.12 -4.62
C LEU A 328 23.98 -14.86 -5.51
N SER A 329 24.22 -16.13 -5.24
CA SER A 329 25.31 -16.90 -5.81
C SER A 329 24.93 -18.34 -6.13
N GLY A 330 25.83 -19.08 -6.79
CA GLY A 330 25.58 -20.45 -7.23
C GLY A 330 24.84 -20.51 -8.56
N ALA A 331 24.40 -21.71 -8.93
CA ALA A 331 23.66 -21.93 -10.17
C ALA A 331 22.23 -21.36 -10.10
N VAL A 332 21.72 -20.90 -11.24
CA VAL A 332 20.32 -20.47 -11.36
C VAL A 332 19.42 -21.70 -11.38
N SER A 333 18.45 -21.77 -10.46
CA SER A 333 17.51 -22.89 -10.40
C SER A 333 16.59 -22.94 -11.64
N PRO A 334 16.38 -24.11 -12.28
CA PRO A 334 15.44 -24.26 -13.39
C PRO A 334 13.98 -24.01 -13.01
N LEU A 335 13.64 -24.06 -11.72
CA LEU A 335 12.28 -23.80 -11.21
C LEU A 335 11.87 -22.33 -11.34
N LEU A 336 12.84 -21.42 -11.52
CA LEU A 336 12.59 -20.01 -11.78
C LEU A 336 12.17 -19.74 -13.23
N ALA A 337 12.37 -20.68 -14.17
CA ALA A 337 11.96 -20.53 -15.57
C ALA A 337 10.42 -20.47 -15.77
N ALA A 338 9.65 -20.80 -14.72
CA ALA A 338 8.20 -20.65 -14.69
C ALA A 338 7.74 -19.18 -14.54
N VAL A 339 8.60 -18.30 -14.04
CA VAL A 339 8.27 -16.88 -13.78
C VAL A 339 8.15 -16.11 -15.10
N GLY A 340 7.11 -15.28 -15.24
CA GLY A 340 6.90 -14.46 -16.44
C GLY A 340 7.86 -13.27 -16.54
N ARG A 341 8.05 -12.54 -15.43
CA ARG A 341 9.00 -11.41 -15.32
C ARG A 341 10.04 -11.69 -14.25
N LEU A 342 11.26 -12.04 -14.68
CA LEU A 342 12.35 -12.46 -13.80
C LEU A 342 13.55 -11.53 -13.92
N TYR A 343 13.96 -10.94 -12.78
CA TYR A 343 15.11 -10.07 -12.68
C TYR A 343 16.15 -10.67 -11.72
N LEU A 344 17.25 -11.18 -12.25
CA LEU A 344 18.39 -11.72 -11.48
C LEU A 344 19.67 -10.90 -11.71
N ASN A 345 19.60 -9.81 -12.46
CA ASN A 345 20.76 -9.02 -12.83
C ASN A 345 21.50 -8.40 -11.63
N ASN A 346 22.78 -8.10 -11.79
CA ASN A 346 23.63 -7.53 -10.74
C ASN A 346 23.68 -8.42 -9.49
N ASN A 347 24.09 -9.67 -9.68
CA ASN A 347 24.29 -10.69 -8.64
C ASN A 347 25.62 -11.42 -8.87
N ARG A 348 25.78 -12.61 -8.29
CA ARG A 348 26.97 -13.48 -8.38
C ARG A 348 26.60 -14.89 -8.85
N PHE A 349 25.55 -15.03 -9.67
CA PHE A 349 25.18 -16.33 -10.23
C PHE A 349 26.27 -16.84 -11.18
N THR A 350 26.54 -18.14 -11.12
CA THR A 350 27.60 -18.85 -11.88
C THR A 350 27.04 -20.07 -12.60
N GLY A 351 27.87 -20.69 -13.43
CA GLY A 351 27.52 -21.89 -14.19
C GLY A 351 26.66 -21.61 -15.41
N GLU A 352 26.26 -22.69 -16.07
CA GLU A 352 25.37 -22.62 -17.23
C GLU A 352 23.92 -22.38 -16.81
N LEU A 353 23.21 -21.56 -17.58
CA LEU A 353 21.79 -21.37 -17.41
C LEU A 353 21.04 -22.64 -17.85
N PRO A 354 20.13 -23.21 -17.05
CA PRO A 354 19.43 -24.43 -17.41
C PRO A 354 18.66 -24.32 -18.74
N ALA A 355 18.67 -25.40 -19.54
CA ALA A 355 18.03 -25.46 -20.87
C ALA A 355 16.54 -25.05 -20.86
N ARG A 356 15.84 -25.31 -19.77
CA ARG A 356 14.44 -24.91 -19.56
C ARG A 356 14.20 -23.41 -19.76
N PHE A 357 15.18 -22.55 -19.48
CA PHE A 357 15.05 -21.11 -19.76
C PHE A 357 15.00 -20.83 -21.26
N ALA A 358 15.86 -21.47 -22.06
CA ALA A 358 15.85 -21.31 -23.50
C ALA A 358 14.53 -21.79 -24.11
N GLU A 359 14.05 -22.97 -23.72
CA GLU A 359 12.74 -23.50 -24.14
C GLU A 359 11.60 -22.52 -23.85
N ARG A 360 11.61 -21.91 -22.66
CA ARG A 360 10.58 -20.95 -22.24
C ARG A 360 10.67 -19.62 -22.98
N LEU A 361 11.87 -19.16 -23.32
CA LEU A 361 12.07 -17.94 -24.13
C LEU A 361 11.58 -18.15 -25.57
N GLU A 362 11.98 -19.26 -26.21
CA GLU A 362 11.60 -19.61 -27.58
C GLU A 362 10.08 -19.82 -27.71
N ALA A 363 9.43 -20.36 -26.67
CA ALA A 363 7.98 -20.55 -26.63
C ALA A 363 7.17 -19.29 -26.24
N ALA A 364 7.79 -18.10 -26.18
CA ALA A 364 7.17 -16.85 -25.70
C ALA A 364 6.56 -16.98 -24.27
N GLY A 365 7.11 -17.88 -23.46
CA GLY A 365 6.65 -18.17 -22.10
C GLY A 365 7.16 -17.19 -21.04
N MET A 366 8.12 -16.32 -21.38
CA MET A 366 8.66 -15.28 -20.49
C MET A 366 8.53 -13.90 -21.16
N GLU A 367 8.06 -12.91 -20.39
CA GLU A 367 7.97 -11.51 -20.80
C GLU A 367 9.32 -10.81 -20.58
N VAL A 368 9.97 -11.05 -19.44
CA VAL A 368 11.24 -10.42 -19.08
C VAL A 368 12.19 -11.42 -18.43
N LEU A 369 13.43 -11.47 -18.92
CA LEU A 369 14.54 -12.18 -18.29
C LEU A 369 15.81 -11.33 -18.29
N TYR A 370 16.11 -10.73 -17.13
CA TYR A 370 17.32 -9.92 -16.95
C TYR A 370 18.36 -10.66 -16.11
N LEU A 371 19.48 -11.00 -16.74
CA LEU A 371 20.60 -11.76 -16.18
C LEU A 371 21.92 -11.02 -16.24
N GLN A 372 21.94 -9.78 -16.76
CA GLN A 372 23.16 -9.01 -16.93
C GLN A 372 23.92 -8.79 -15.62
N HIS A 373 25.22 -8.57 -15.70
CA HIS A 373 26.08 -8.39 -14.52
C HIS A 373 26.04 -9.58 -13.55
N ASN A 374 26.27 -10.78 -14.08
CA ASN A 374 26.52 -12.01 -13.32
C ASN A 374 27.83 -12.66 -13.81
N PHE A 375 28.04 -13.94 -13.49
CA PHE A 375 29.20 -14.76 -13.89
C PHE A 375 28.75 -16.04 -14.59
N LEU A 376 27.64 -15.98 -15.34
CA LEU A 376 27.11 -17.13 -16.08
C LEU A 376 28.06 -17.52 -17.21
N SER A 377 28.25 -18.83 -17.43
CA SER A 377 29.21 -19.38 -18.39
C SER A 377 28.60 -19.80 -19.72
N GLY A 378 27.27 -19.95 -19.79
CA GLY A 378 26.59 -20.34 -21.02
C GLY A 378 25.08 -20.37 -20.89
N MET A 379 24.41 -20.46 -22.05
CA MET A 379 22.99 -20.74 -22.20
C MET A 379 22.84 -21.55 -23.48
N GLN A 380 22.26 -22.75 -23.38
CA GLN A 380 22.04 -23.60 -24.55
C GLN A 380 20.80 -23.11 -25.31
N MET A 381 21.00 -22.51 -26.48
CA MET A 381 19.94 -22.09 -27.40
C MET A 381 20.15 -22.73 -28.78
N SER A 382 19.07 -22.94 -29.53
CA SER A 382 19.18 -23.37 -30.92
C SER A 382 19.90 -22.30 -31.76
N PRO A 383 20.79 -22.64 -32.70
CA PRO A 383 21.44 -21.67 -33.59
C PRO A 383 20.45 -20.84 -34.43
N ALA A 384 19.24 -21.35 -34.63
CA ALA A 384 18.14 -20.69 -35.34
C ALA A 384 17.09 -20.08 -34.40
N ALA A 385 17.37 -20.01 -33.09
CA ALA A 385 16.43 -19.46 -32.12
C ALA A 385 16.23 -17.96 -32.33
N GLU A 386 14.99 -17.56 -32.58
CA GLU A 386 14.58 -16.16 -32.58
C GLU A 386 13.84 -15.86 -31.27
N ILE A 387 14.27 -14.82 -30.55
CA ILE A 387 13.57 -14.36 -29.35
C ILE A 387 12.31 -13.61 -29.80
N PRO A 388 11.11 -14.00 -29.33
CA PRO A 388 9.88 -13.31 -29.67
C PRO A 388 9.95 -11.82 -29.30
N MET A 389 9.34 -10.95 -30.12
CA MET A 389 9.30 -9.49 -29.86
C MET A 389 8.58 -9.12 -28.56
N THR A 390 7.78 -10.03 -28.01
CA THR A 390 7.10 -9.90 -26.71
C THR A 390 8.02 -10.19 -25.51
N THR A 391 9.24 -10.66 -25.75
CA THR A 391 10.19 -11.08 -24.73
C THR A 391 11.38 -10.12 -24.68
N SER A 392 11.67 -9.61 -23.48
CA SER A 392 12.85 -8.80 -23.22
C SER A 392 13.93 -9.63 -22.50
N LEU A 393 15.01 -9.93 -23.21
CA LEU A 393 16.14 -10.71 -22.73
C LEU A 393 17.38 -9.82 -22.59
N CYS A 394 18.07 -9.88 -21.46
CA CYS A 394 19.34 -9.18 -21.27
C CYS A 394 20.41 -10.07 -20.61
N LEU A 395 21.48 -10.37 -21.35
CA LEU A 395 22.56 -11.28 -20.97
C LEU A 395 23.92 -10.60 -20.81
N GLN A 396 24.00 -9.29 -21.04
CA GLN A 396 25.27 -8.56 -21.10
C GLN A 396 26.13 -8.71 -19.84
N TYR A 397 27.45 -8.60 -20.00
CA TYR A 397 28.40 -8.60 -18.89
C TYR A 397 28.36 -9.89 -18.03
N ASN A 398 28.33 -11.03 -18.72
CA ASN A 398 28.49 -12.39 -18.16
C ASN A 398 29.78 -13.05 -18.69
N CYS A 399 30.16 -14.19 -18.12
CA CYS A 399 31.33 -15.00 -18.52
C CYS A 399 31.03 -15.90 -19.72
N MET A 400 30.30 -15.38 -20.70
CA MET A 400 29.88 -16.08 -21.90
C MET A 400 29.73 -15.11 -23.05
N VAL A 401 29.86 -15.61 -24.28
CA VAL A 401 29.37 -14.88 -25.45
C VAL A 401 27.85 -15.05 -25.50
N PRO A 402 27.05 -13.97 -25.51
CA PRO A 402 25.59 -14.11 -25.63
C PRO A 402 25.22 -14.91 -26.89
N PRO A 403 24.36 -15.94 -26.78
CA PRO A 403 24.00 -16.79 -27.93
C PRO A 403 23.11 -16.06 -28.96
N VAL A 404 22.44 -14.99 -28.53
CA VAL A 404 21.56 -14.15 -29.35
C VAL A 404 21.83 -12.67 -29.08
N ASP A 405 21.70 -11.83 -30.10
CA ASP A 405 21.82 -10.37 -29.94
C ASP A 405 20.47 -9.79 -29.49
N ALA A 406 20.30 -9.63 -28.18
CA ALA A 406 19.08 -9.10 -27.58
C ALA A 406 19.33 -7.71 -26.96
N PRO A 407 18.44 -6.73 -27.16
CA PRO A 407 18.61 -5.38 -26.63
C PRO A 407 18.48 -5.38 -25.09
N CYS A 408 19.45 -4.77 -24.42
CA CYS A 408 19.44 -4.56 -22.99
C CYS A 408 18.96 -3.16 -22.60
N PRO A 409 18.43 -2.96 -21.38
CA PRO A 409 18.17 -1.63 -20.85
C PRO A 409 19.45 -0.79 -20.80
N LEU A 410 19.36 0.54 -21.00
CA LEU A 410 20.52 1.46 -20.99
C LEU A 410 21.43 1.30 -19.76
N LYS A 411 20.84 0.99 -18.59
CA LYS A 411 21.58 0.79 -17.33
C LYS A 411 22.42 -0.48 -17.28
N ALA A 412 22.30 -1.38 -18.26
CA ALA A 412 23.11 -2.59 -18.37
C ALA A 412 24.55 -2.29 -18.83
N GLY A 413 24.79 -1.12 -19.44
CA GLY A 413 26.06 -0.81 -20.08
C GLY A 413 26.16 -1.35 -21.51
N MET A 414 27.33 -1.20 -22.12
CA MET A 414 27.55 -1.54 -23.53
C MET A 414 28.40 -2.80 -23.74
N GLN A 415 28.98 -3.34 -22.66
CA GLN A 415 29.90 -4.49 -22.75
C GLN A 415 29.11 -5.80 -22.88
N LYS A 416 29.22 -6.45 -24.05
CA LYS A 416 28.53 -7.71 -24.33
C LYS A 416 29.00 -8.83 -23.40
N THR A 417 30.30 -8.97 -23.19
CA THR A 417 30.92 -10.00 -22.35
C THR A 417 31.67 -9.39 -21.18
N ARG A 418 31.78 -10.14 -20.08
CA ARG A 418 32.63 -9.79 -18.94
C ARG A 418 34.11 -10.03 -19.34
N PRO A 419 35.05 -9.18 -18.91
CA PRO A 419 36.48 -9.39 -19.18
C PRO A 419 36.97 -10.77 -18.69
N VAL A 420 37.77 -11.45 -19.52
CA VAL A 420 38.23 -12.84 -19.28
C VAL A 420 38.99 -12.98 -17.96
N ASN A 421 39.73 -11.95 -17.53
CA ASN A 421 40.44 -11.94 -16.25
C ASN A 421 39.52 -11.96 -15.01
N GLN A 422 38.22 -11.65 -15.18
CA GLN A 422 37.20 -11.73 -14.13
C GLN A 422 36.40 -13.04 -14.16
N CYS A 423 36.72 -13.93 -15.10
CA CYS A 423 36.03 -15.20 -15.33
C CYS A 423 37.03 -16.36 -15.20
N PRO A 424 37.49 -16.70 -13.98
CA PRO A 424 38.54 -17.70 -13.78
C PRO A 424 38.16 -19.09 -14.28
N GLU A 425 36.87 -19.45 -14.17
CA GLU A 425 36.32 -20.73 -14.65
C GLU A 425 36.04 -20.73 -16.17
N TRP A 426 36.06 -19.57 -16.84
CA TRP A 426 35.94 -19.50 -18.30
C TRP A 426 37.27 -19.83 -19.01
N ARG A 427 38.34 -20.09 -18.25
CA ARG A 427 39.59 -20.67 -18.77
C ARG A 427 39.47 -22.20 -18.81
N VAL A 428 38.62 -22.74 -19.67
CA VAL A 428 38.70 -24.16 -20.06
C VAL A 428 38.51 -24.26 -21.56
#